data_AF-A0A3Q7JDG9-F1
#
_entry.id   AF-A0A3Q7JDG9-F1
#
_cell.length_a   1.000
_cell.length_b   1.000
_cell.length_c   1.000
_cell.angle_alpha   90.00
_cell.angle_beta   90.00
_cell.angle_gamma   90.00
#
_symmetry.space_group_name_H-M   'P 1'
#
loop_
_entity.id
_entity.type
_entity.pdbx_description
1 polymer ?
#
loop_
_entity_poly.entity_id
_entity_poly.type
_entity_poly.pdbx_seq_one_letter_code
_entity_poly.pdbx_strand_id
1 'polypeptide(L)'
;MEYDVSKGKENISILSIDAMDDGDPPPFTYITNMKYLDLYYIIRPQGCCCTRICSNIEQCSCASKNGGEFPFNPRSSIFKAKFFVHECGPYYECPPSCKNRVSQHGLMYHFEFSKTK
;
A
#
# COMPACT_ATOMS: atom_id res chain seq x y z
N MET A 1 -5.02 7.78 -28.30
CA MET A 1 -4.49 8.66 -27.25
C MET A 1 -4.63 7.86 -25.98
N GLU A 2 -3.51 7.47 -25.36
CA GLU A 2 -3.55 6.66 -24.14
C GLU A 2 -4.10 7.52 -23.00
N TYR A 3 -5.13 7.03 -22.33
CA TYR A 3 -5.77 7.72 -21.22
C TYR A 3 -5.32 7.11 -19.90
N ASP A 4 -4.68 7.92 -19.04
CA ASP A 4 -4.36 7.51 -17.67
C ASP A 4 -5.59 7.63 -16.78
N VAL A 5 -6.12 6.48 -16.35
CA VAL A 5 -7.33 6.44 -15.51
C VAL A 5 -7.12 7.07 -14.13
N SER A 6 -5.86 7.16 -13.67
CA SER A 6 -5.53 7.80 -12.40
C SER A 6 -5.50 9.34 -12.50
N LYS A 7 -5.39 9.89 -13.72
CA LYS A 7 -5.21 11.33 -14.00
C LYS A 7 -3.98 11.91 -13.28
N GLY A 8 -2.86 11.18 -13.29
CA GLY A 8 -1.60 11.55 -12.65
C GLY A 8 -1.62 11.48 -11.12
N LYS A 9 -2.61 10.81 -10.52
CA LYS A 9 -2.66 10.63 -9.05
C LYS A 9 -1.74 9.51 -8.58
N GLU A 10 -1.44 8.54 -9.43
CA GLU A 10 -0.45 7.49 -9.17
C GLU A 10 0.93 7.91 -9.68
N ASN A 11 1.99 7.39 -9.07
CA ASN A 11 3.36 7.61 -9.54
C ASN A 11 3.65 6.92 -10.88
N ILE A 12 2.88 5.88 -11.19
CA ILE A 12 2.95 5.11 -12.43
C ILE A 12 1.58 5.20 -13.09
N SER A 13 1.52 5.73 -14.32
CA SER A 13 0.27 5.86 -15.07
C SER A 13 -0.40 4.50 -15.28
N ILE A 14 -1.73 4.48 -15.16
CA ILE A 14 -2.55 3.29 -15.43
C ILE A 14 -3.28 3.52 -16.75
N LEU A 15 -2.81 2.90 -17.82
CA LEU A 15 -3.30 3.20 -19.17
C LEU A 15 -4.56 2.40 -19.48
N SER A 16 -5.57 3.07 -20.06
CA SER A 16 -6.72 2.39 -20.65
C SER A 16 -6.42 2.01 -22.11
N ILE A 17 -6.49 0.72 -22.42
CA ILE A 17 -6.17 0.20 -23.76
C ILE A 17 -7.38 0.19 -24.72
N ASP A 18 -8.60 0.21 -24.18
CA ASP A 18 -9.85 0.09 -24.96
C ASP A 18 -10.61 1.41 -25.14
N ALA A 19 -9.97 2.56 -24.84
CA ALA A 19 -10.59 3.89 -24.86
C ALA A 19 -11.17 4.32 -26.22
N MET A 20 -11.05 3.50 -27.28
CA MET A 20 -11.45 3.82 -28.65
C MET A 20 -12.57 2.95 -29.20
N ASP A 21 -12.88 1.79 -28.63
CA ASP A 21 -13.74 0.78 -29.30
C ASP A 21 -15.13 0.60 -28.64
N ASP A 22 -15.24 0.71 -27.30
CA ASP A 22 -16.45 0.25 -26.63
C ASP A 22 -16.80 1.01 -25.33
N GLY A 23 -16.93 2.34 -25.48
CA GLY A 23 -17.46 3.27 -24.49
C GLY A 23 -16.55 3.52 -23.27
N ASP A 24 -16.43 4.77 -22.84
CA ASP A 24 -15.71 5.09 -21.61
C ASP A 24 -16.31 4.34 -20.40
N PRO A 25 -15.50 3.94 -19.41
CA PRO A 25 -16.03 3.45 -18.16
C PRO A 25 -16.99 4.49 -17.54
N PRO A 26 -18.02 4.07 -16.78
CA PRO A 26 -18.91 5.01 -16.11
C PRO A 26 -18.13 6.07 -15.34
N PRO A 27 -18.57 7.33 -15.31
CA PRO A 27 -17.79 8.41 -14.72
C PRO A 27 -17.51 8.12 -13.24
N PHE A 28 -16.22 8.14 -12.88
CA PHE A 28 -15.78 7.93 -11.51
C PHE A 28 -14.67 8.92 -11.12
N THR A 29 -14.48 9.10 -9.82
CA THR A 29 -13.36 9.87 -9.28
C THR A 29 -12.32 8.92 -8.73
N TYR A 30 -11.17 8.84 -9.40
CA TYR A 30 -10.03 8.07 -8.90
C TYR A 30 -9.54 8.65 -7.57
N ILE A 31 -9.34 7.82 -6.55
CA ILE A 31 -8.78 8.21 -5.24
C ILE A 31 -7.65 7.25 -4.86
N THR A 32 -6.58 7.79 -4.27
CA THR A 32 -5.40 7.02 -3.83
C THR A 32 -5.39 6.75 -2.33
N ASN A 33 -6.34 7.32 -1.60
CA ASN A 33 -6.42 7.26 -0.15
C ASN A 33 -7.85 6.95 0.27
N MET A 34 -7.99 6.12 1.30
CA MET A 34 -9.28 5.83 1.91
C MET A 34 -9.93 7.12 2.43
N LYS A 35 -11.23 7.29 2.12
CA LYS A 35 -12.07 8.35 2.67
C LYS A 35 -12.87 7.81 3.83
N TYR A 36 -12.59 8.30 5.02
CA TYR A 36 -13.36 8.01 6.23
C TYR A 36 -14.43 9.07 6.44
N LEU A 37 -15.53 8.71 7.10
CA LEU A 37 -16.54 9.66 7.54
C LEU A 37 -15.95 10.60 8.61
N ASP A 38 -16.41 11.84 8.69
CA ASP A 38 -15.88 12.83 9.64
C ASP A 38 -16.02 12.40 11.11
N LEU A 39 -17.04 11.60 11.42
CA LEU A 39 -17.28 11.04 12.75
C LEU A 39 -16.34 9.87 13.10
N TYR A 40 -15.55 9.39 12.13
CA TYR A 40 -14.65 8.26 12.33
C TYR A 40 -13.36 8.72 13.02
N TYR A 41 -13.22 8.37 14.30
CA TYR A 41 -12.00 8.64 15.04
C TYR A 41 -10.91 7.64 14.66
N ILE A 42 -9.89 8.11 13.94
CA ILE A 42 -8.71 7.31 13.61
C ILE A 42 -7.83 7.20 14.86
N ILE A 43 -7.91 6.06 15.55
CA ILE A 43 -6.99 5.73 16.64
C ILE A 43 -5.60 5.54 16.02
N ARG A 44 -4.67 6.43 16.37
CA ARG A 44 -3.26 6.27 15.98
C ARG A 44 -2.67 5.10 16.77
N PRO A 45 -2.28 3.98 16.11
CA PRO A 45 -1.67 2.86 16.81
C PRO A 45 -0.30 3.26 17.35
N GLN A 46 0.03 2.79 18.56
CA GLN A 46 1.39 2.91 19.08
C GLN A 46 2.35 2.09 18.23
N GLY A 47 3.40 2.75 17.74
CA GLY A 47 4.43 2.15 16.91
C GLY A 47 5.55 1.46 17.66
N CYS A 48 6.49 0.90 16.90
CA CYS A 48 7.76 0.43 17.45
C CYS A 48 8.72 1.62 17.67
N CYS A 49 9.56 1.54 18.71
CA CYS A 49 10.63 2.50 18.99
C CYS A 49 11.94 2.16 18.26
N CYS A 50 11.83 1.52 17.09
CA CYS A 50 13.01 1.16 16.30
C CYS A 50 13.48 2.42 15.55
N THR A 51 14.63 2.98 15.92
CA THR A 51 15.23 4.15 15.24
C THR A 51 15.92 3.81 13.92
N ARG A 52 16.13 2.51 13.67
CA ARG A 52 16.68 1.96 12.42
C ARG A 52 15.65 1.08 11.73
N ILE A 53 16.05 0.44 10.64
CA ILE A 53 15.24 -0.59 9.97
C ILE A 53 14.86 -1.67 11.00
N CYS A 54 13.57 -2.02 11.06
CA CYS A 54 13.10 -3.10 11.92
C CYS A 54 13.71 -4.43 11.46
N SER A 55 14.53 -5.02 12.31
CA SER A 55 15.26 -6.27 12.02
C SER A 55 15.35 -7.21 13.21
N ASN A 56 15.37 -6.68 14.43
CA ASN A 56 15.35 -7.48 15.65
C ASN A 56 13.89 -7.78 16.04
N ILE A 57 13.50 -9.05 15.95
CA ILE A 57 12.16 -9.55 16.27
C ILE A 57 11.83 -9.36 17.76
N GLU A 58 12.80 -9.57 18.65
CA GLU A 58 12.60 -9.51 20.11
C GLU A 58 12.39 -8.07 20.61
N GLN A 59 12.98 -7.09 19.92
CA GLN A 59 12.93 -5.67 20.31
C GLN A 59 11.86 -4.86 19.57
N CYS A 60 11.22 -5.43 18.55
CA CYS A 60 10.26 -4.71 17.70
C CYS A 60 8.82 -5.12 18.01
N SER A 61 8.03 -4.19 18.57
CA SER A 61 6.61 -4.42 18.83
C SER A 61 5.79 -4.75 17.57
N CYS A 62 6.22 -4.28 16.39
CA CYS A 62 5.59 -4.65 15.12
C CYS A 62 5.80 -6.12 14.78
N ALA A 63 6.97 -6.70 15.08
CA ALA A 63 7.20 -8.13 14.90
C ALA A 63 6.33 -8.95 15.86
N SER A 64 6.19 -8.53 17.12
CA SER A 64 5.28 -9.16 18.09
C SER A 64 3.82 -9.15 17.60
N LYS A 65 3.34 -8.02 17.06
CA LYS A 65 1.99 -7.91 16.46
C LYS A 65 1.80 -8.86 15.27
N ASN A 66 2.86 -9.16 14.53
CA ASN A 66 2.83 -10.09 13.41
C ASN A 66 3.04 -11.57 13.82
N GLY A 67 3.05 -11.88 15.13
CA GLY A 67 3.23 -13.23 15.64
C GLY A 67 4.70 -13.63 15.86
N GLY A 68 5.59 -12.67 16.08
CA GLY A 68 7.01 -12.92 16.30
C GLY A 68 7.81 -13.08 15.00
N GLU A 69 7.38 -12.45 13.91
CA GLU A 69 8.10 -12.48 12.63
C GLU A 69 7.89 -11.20 11.82
N PHE A 70 8.76 -10.97 10.84
CA PHE A 70 8.52 -9.98 9.78
C PHE A 70 7.89 -10.68 8.57
N PRO A 71 6.71 -10.25 8.10
CA PRO A 71 5.94 -10.99 7.09
C PRO A 71 6.50 -10.82 5.67
N PHE A 72 7.45 -9.90 5.47
CA PHE A 72 7.99 -9.54 4.16
C PHE A 72 9.44 -10.00 3.98
N ASN A 73 9.74 -10.45 2.77
CA ASN A 73 11.10 -10.79 2.35
C ASN A 73 11.89 -9.52 1.94
N PRO A 74 13.20 -9.63 1.65
CA PRO A 74 14.01 -8.49 1.20
C PRO A 74 13.58 -7.86 -0.14
N ARG A 75 12.71 -8.50 -0.92
CA ARG A 75 12.12 -8.01 -2.16
C ARG A 75 10.70 -7.45 -1.95
N SER A 76 10.34 -7.12 -0.71
CA SER A 76 9.02 -6.58 -0.34
C SER A 76 7.85 -7.50 -0.71
N SER A 77 8.08 -8.81 -0.82
CA SER A 77 7.01 -9.79 -1.06
C SER A 77 6.62 -10.48 0.24
N ILE A 78 5.33 -10.77 0.40
CA ILE A 78 4.82 -11.49 1.56
C ILE A 78 5.19 -12.98 1.48
N PHE A 79 5.65 -13.57 2.58
CA PHE A 79 6.03 -15.00 2.61
C PHE A 79 4.82 -15.94 2.54
N LYS A 80 3.73 -15.57 3.22
CA LYS A 80 2.51 -16.37 3.33
C LYS A 80 1.31 -15.46 3.55
N ALA A 81 0.16 -15.85 3.01
CA ALA A 81 -1.09 -15.18 3.31
C ALA A 81 -1.37 -15.19 4.82
N LYS A 82 -1.76 -14.03 5.35
CA LYS A 82 -2.16 -13.83 6.75
C LYS A 82 -3.49 -13.11 6.80
N PHE A 83 -4.27 -13.35 7.85
CA PHE A 83 -5.50 -12.61 8.11
C PHE A 83 -5.22 -11.11 8.29
N PHE A 84 -4.19 -10.79 9.09
CA PHE A 84 -3.75 -9.43 9.33
C PHE A 84 -2.23 -9.34 9.20
N VAL A 85 -1.77 -8.22 8.64
CA VAL A 85 -0.36 -7.84 8.56
C VAL A 85 -0.22 -6.47 9.20
N HIS A 86 0.67 -6.35 10.18
CA HIS A 86 0.90 -5.09 10.90
C HIS A 86 2.17 -4.40 10.38
N GLU A 87 2.00 -3.49 9.42
CA GLU A 87 3.08 -2.64 8.95
C GLU A 87 3.43 -1.53 9.95
N CYS A 88 4.63 -0.96 9.78
CA CYS A 88 5.01 0.25 10.48
C CYS A 88 4.24 1.45 9.91
N GLY A 89 3.63 2.25 10.78
CA GLY A 89 2.84 3.42 10.41
C GLY A 89 3.70 4.66 10.16
N PRO A 90 3.14 5.72 9.53
CA PRO A 90 3.89 6.94 9.18
C PRO A 90 4.46 7.68 10.40
N TYR A 91 3.87 7.50 11.58
CA TYR A 91 4.29 8.16 12.83
C TYR A 91 5.34 7.39 13.63
N TYR A 92 5.88 6.30 13.09
CA TYR A 92 6.81 5.43 13.80
C TYR A 92 8.24 5.91 13.56
N GLU A 93 9.15 5.67 14.50
CA GLU A 93 10.55 6.13 14.43
C GLU A 93 11.36 5.47 13.31
N CYS A 94 10.92 4.31 12.82
CA CYS A 94 11.66 3.58 11.81
C CYS A 94 11.54 4.26 10.43
N PRO A 95 12.62 4.28 9.63
CA PRO A 95 12.66 5.06 8.40
C PRO A 95 11.69 4.53 7.33
N PRO A 96 11.37 5.32 6.29
CA PRO A 96 10.55 4.88 5.15
C PRO A 96 11.09 3.65 4.41
N SER A 97 12.41 3.40 4.50
CA SER A 97 13.09 2.22 3.96
C SER A 97 12.97 0.96 4.84
N CYS A 98 12.22 1.02 5.93
CA CYS A 98 11.99 -0.12 6.80
C CYS A 98 11.30 -1.26 6.03
N LYS A 99 11.82 -2.48 6.16
CA LYS A 99 11.28 -3.67 5.46
C LYS A 99 9.83 -4.03 5.87
N ASN A 100 9.38 -3.54 7.01
CA ASN A 100 8.00 -3.68 7.46
C ASN A 100 7.13 -2.47 7.04
N ARG A 101 7.50 -1.82 5.93
CA ARG A 101 6.74 -0.81 5.18
C ARG A 101 6.74 -1.26 3.72
N VAL A 102 5.61 -1.72 3.20
CA VAL A 102 5.52 -2.28 1.84
C VAL A 102 4.30 -1.73 1.11
N SER A 103 3.10 -2.05 1.58
CA SER A 103 1.85 -1.62 0.92
C SER A 103 1.67 -0.11 0.92
N GLN A 104 2.24 0.59 1.90
CA GLN A 104 2.20 2.04 2.00
C GLN A 104 3.04 2.78 0.94
N HIS A 105 3.90 2.10 0.18
CA HIS A 105 4.67 2.71 -0.91
C HIS A 105 3.87 2.91 -2.19
N GLY A 106 2.64 2.38 -2.25
CA GLY A 106 1.77 2.50 -3.43
C GLY A 106 2.13 1.51 -4.54
N LEU A 107 1.69 1.82 -5.76
CA LEU A 107 1.90 0.97 -6.93
C LEU A 107 3.39 0.93 -7.33
N MET A 108 3.90 -0.28 -7.54
CA MET A 108 5.29 -0.55 -7.93
C MET A 108 5.43 -1.16 -9.34
N TYR A 109 4.30 -1.42 -10.01
CA TYR A 109 4.26 -2.09 -11.30
C TYR A 109 3.42 -1.27 -12.27
N HIS A 110 3.71 -1.43 -13.58
CA HIS A 110 2.86 -0.92 -14.63
C HIS A 110 1.58 -1.75 -14.72
N PHE A 111 0.44 -1.06 -14.67
CA PHE A 111 -0.87 -1.67 -14.81
C PHE A 111 -1.59 -1.07 -16.02
N GLU A 112 -2.40 -1.90 -16.64
CA GLU A 112 -3.27 -1.53 -17.75
C GLU A 112 -4.72 -1.85 -17.37
N PHE A 113 -5.63 -1.02 -17.84
CA PHE A 113 -7.07 -1.17 -17.67
C PHE A 113 -7.69 -1.58 -19.00
N SER A 114 -8.35 -2.73 -19.01
CA SER A 114 -9.00 -3.30 -20.19
C SER A 114 -10.37 -3.91 -19.88
N LYS A 115 -11.21 -3.94 -20.91
CA LYS A 115 -12.52 -4.59 -20.91
C LYS A 115 -12.34 -6.07 -21.19
N THR A 116 -12.96 -6.91 -20.37
CA THR A 116 -13.03 -8.35 -20.60
C THR A 116 -14.31 -8.71 -21.36
N LYS A 117 -14.26 -9.79 -22.17
CA LYS A 117 -15.44 -10.35 -22.85
C LYS A 117 -16.42 -10.98 -21.87
#